data_AF-A0A089MQT3-F1
#
_entry.id   AF-A0A089MQT3-F1
#
_cell.length_a   1.000
_cell.length_b   1.000
_cell.length_c   1.000
_cell.angle_alpha   90.00
_cell.angle_beta   90.00
_cell.angle_gamma   90.00
#
_symmetry.space_group_name_H-M   'P 1'
#
loop_
_entity.id
_entity.type
_entity.pdbx_description
1 polymer ?
#
loop_
_entity_poly.entity_id
_entity_poly.type
_entity_poly.pdbx_seq_one_letter_code
_entity_poly.pdbx_strand_id
1 'polypeptide(L)'
;MTATNFPVPKLIVREPLDKEIIRKKVAYGNYSCTDKIVPMIRARGTNLQTDGDGNLHIIGWQRDITRMRKQDVSLSFMVHLTVSPDGFILEAAVDDLFNGGKGVLCSRDYLEQKLKEELEGQMFDKKLAARLRFDRFKCFHIFEIMSGIYSSYFMHKQQGNTGPGALFYEEDIVDIYAAEGNLYLTGLQAFSGKEDIQYTVVLYDVFNHITFDQEGYMKLKSPILAEFYLNGELVHADEIYQKEKDYIFIRMQKFLFVCVEKLKAELFPDLADKMMNTNLAPGAFIGIIMQAIGIRSFSNNFNYIQYIMTAMQRPRRLPGCIGAILNEEEAAQHFEGFDLSYLG
;
A
#
# COMPACT_ATOMS: atom_id res chain seq x y z
N MET A 1 4.59 21.20 -26.04
CA MET A 1 3.70 20.64 -25.01
C MET A 1 4.06 21.33 -23.71
N THR A 2 3.11 21.99 -23.06
CA THR A 2 3.32 22.63 -21.75
C THR A 2 3.27 21.55 -20.69
N ALA A 3 4.37 21.33 -19.95
CA ALA A 3 4.39 20.41 -18.83
C ALA A 3 3.30 20.83 -17.82
N THR A 4 2.44 19.89 -17.44
CA THR A 4 1.46 20.12 -16.38
C THR A 4 2.18 20.03 -15.03
N ASN A 5 2.17 21.12 -14.27
CA ASN A 5 2.83 21.17 -12.96
C ASN A 5 1.89 20.64 -11.87
N PHE A 6 1.99 19.35 -11.57
CA PHE A 6 1.31 18.75 -10.42
C PHE A 6 2.08 19.04 -9.11
N PRO A 7 1.40 19.14 -7.96
CA PRO A 7 2.05 19.15 -6.65
C PRO A 7 2.92 17.90 -6.47
N VAL A 8 4.10 18.09 -5.90
CA VAL A 8 5.03 16.98 -5.62
C VAL A 8 4.97 16.65 -4.13
N PRO A 9 4.58 15.43 -3.75
CA PRO A 9 4.54 15.03 -2.35
C PRO A 9 5.95 14.94 -1.76
N LYS A 10 6.04 14.94 -0.42
CA LYS A 10 7.32 14.86 0.30
C LYS A 10 7.50 13.51 0.95
N LEU A 11 8.62 12.85 0.66
CA LEU A 11 9.02 11.61 1.34
C LEU A 11 9.16 11.83 2.86
N ILE A 12 8.84 10.80 3.62
CA ILE A 12 8.91 10.73 5.09
C ILE A 12 10.33 10.43 5.55
N VAL A 13 10.99 9.43 4.94
CA VAL A 13 12.30 8.94 5.40
C VAL A 13 13.42 9.58 4.58
N ARG A 14 13.28 9.57 3.25
CA ARG A 14 14.13 10.21 2.21
C ARG A 14 15.54 9.66 2.00
N GLU A 15 16.09 8.91 2.96
CA GLU A 15 17.47 8.43 2.89
C GLU A 15 17.63 7.12 3.67
N PRO A 16 18.68 6.32 3.41
CA PRO A 16 18.94 5.13 4.20
C PRO A 16 19.39 5.51 5.61
N LEU A 17 18.62 5.09 6.61
CA LEU A 17 18.82 5.46 8.01
C LEU A 17 18.83 4.20 8.88
N ASP A 18 19.38 4.35 10.10
CA ASP A 18 19.28 3.33 11.14
C ASP A 18 17.81 2.95 11.41
N LYS A 19 17.59 1.67 11.73
CA LYS A 19 16.28 1.08 12.01
C LYS A 19 15.45 1.92 12.98
N GLU A 20 16.01 2.35 14.11
CA GLU A 20 15.25 3.09 15.13
C GLU A 20 14.86 4.48 14.65
N ILE A 21 15.67 5.09 13.80
CA ILE A 21 15.34 6.39 13.18
C ILE A 21 14.20 6.21 12.19
N ILE A 22 14.23 5.17 11.36
CA ILE A 22 13.15 4.84 10.42
C ILE A 22 11.85 4.61 11.19
N ARG A 23 11.86 3.76 12.22
CA ARG A 23 10.68 3.45 13.05
C ARG A 23 10.02 4.72 13.58
N LYS A 24 10.80 5.65 14.15
CA LYS A 24 10.29 6.92 14.67
C LYS A 24 9.77 7.85 13.58
N LYS A 25 10.47 7.97 12.44
CA LYS A 25 10.00 8.79 11.31
C LYS A 25 8.70 8.23 10.72
N VAL A 26 8.59 6.92 10.57
CA VAL A 26 7.37 6.27 10.06
C VAL A 26 6.21 6.43 11.04
N ALA A 27 6.42 6.17 12.34
CA ALA A 27 5.33 6.25 13.32
C ALA A 27 4.89 7.70 13.61
N TYR A 28 5.84 8.63 13.73
CA TYR A 28 5.61 9.96 14.31
C TYR A 28 6.08 11.12 13.43
N GLY A 29 6.70 10.85 12.29
CA GLY A 29 7.20 11.90 11.40
C GLY A 29 6.09 12.84 10.93
N ASN A 30 6.48 14.09 10.72
CA ASN A 30 5.58 15.11 10.19
C ASN A 30 5.17 14.78 8.74
N TYR A 31 3.98 15.23 8.36
CA TYR A 31 3.45 15.13 7.01
C TYR A 31 2.67 16.41 6.67
N SER A 32 2.38 16.59 5.39
CA SER A 32 1.54 17.68 4.90
C SER A 32 0.69 17.16 3.76
N CYS A 33 -0.64 17.20 3.90
CA CYS A 33 -1.54 16.91 2.81
C CYS A 33 -1.73 18.16 1.95
N THR A 34 -1.73 17.99 0.64
CA THR A 34 -2.00 19.06 -0.32
C THR A 34 -3.43 19.57 -0.18
N ASP A 35 -4.39 18.67 0.00
CA ASP A 35 -5.80 19.03 0.10
C ASP A 35 -6.28 19.32 1.52
N LYS A 36 -7.34 20.12 1.63
CA LYS A 36 -8.16 20.29 2.83
C LYS A 36 -9.51 19.59 2.71
N ILE A 37 -9.93 19.19 1.52
CA ILE A 37 -11.21 18.53 1.23
C ILE A 37 -11.09 17.02 1.38
N VAL A 38 -10.13 16.38 0.69
CA VAL A 38 -9.82 14.95 0.83
C VAL A 38 -8.37 14.71 1.30
N PRO A 39 -7.96 15.26 2.46
CA PRO A 39 -6.59 15.14 2.97
C PRO A 39 -6.23 13.68 3.27
N MET A 40 -5.48 13.07 2.36
CA MET A 40 -5.05 11.69 2.49
C MET A 40 -3.69 11.48 1.87
N ILE A 41 -2.84 10.78 2.61
CA ILE A 41 -1.52 10.36 2.19
C ILE A 41 -1.40 8.88 2.46
N ARG A 42 -0.83 8.15 1.51
CA ARG A 42 -0.30 6.81 1.73
C ARG A 42 1.17 6.82 1.39
N ALA A 43 1.99 6.40 2.34
CA ALA A 43 3.41 6.21 2.14
C ALA A 43 3.77 4.75 2.38
N ARG A 44 4.75 4.24 1.66
CA ARG A 44 5.38 2.96 1.92
C ARG A 44 6.87 3.05 1.67
N GLY A 45 7.62 2.13 2.23
CA GLY A 45 9.03 2.04 1.90
C GLY A 45 9.64 0.73 2.36
N THR A 46 10.89 0.56 1.98
CA THR A 46 11.69 -0.59 2.37
C THR A 46 13.14 -0.16 2.51
N ASN A 47 13.76 -0.56 3.62
CA ASN A 47 15.17 -0.34 3.88
C ASN A 47 15.86 -1.66 4.20
N LEU A 48 17.03 -1.87 3.62
CA LEU A 48 17.88 -3.04 3.83
C LEU A 48 19.25 -2.57 4.31
N GLN A 49 19.77 -3.23 5.34
CA GLN A 49 21.08 -2.94 5.92
C GLN A 49 21.81 -4.24 6.28
N THR A 50 23.03 -4.40 5.79
CA THR A 50 23.89 -5.54 6.16
C THR A 50 24.71 -5.21 7.41
N ASP A 51 24.66 -6.06 8.44
CA ASP A 51 25.45 -5.93 9.66
C ASP A 51 26.90 -6.45 9.49
N GLY A 52 27.67 -6.41 10.60
CA GLY A 52 29.07 -6.86 10.61
C GLY A 52 29.24 -8.38 10.46
N ASP A 53 28.20 -9.15 10.77
CA ASP A 53 28.18 -10.62 10.64
C ASP A 53 27.66 -11.06 9.26
N GLY A 54 27.27 -10.10 8.41
CA GLY A 54 26.74 -10.34 7.08
C GLY A 54 25.24 -10.64 7.05
N ASN A 55 24.53 -10.54 8.18
CA ASN A 55 23.07 -10.65 8.16
C ASN A 55 22.47 -9.39 7.55
N LEU A 56 21.43 -9.57 6.75
CA LEU A 56 20.65 -8.52 6.14
C LEU A 56 19.42 -8.22 7.00
N HIS A 57 19.38 -7.04 7.59
CA HIS A 57 18.25 -6.51 8.33
C HIS A 57 17.34 -5.74 7.38
N ILE A 58 16.07 -6.11 7.34
CA ILE A 58 15.08 -5.53 6.43
C ILE A 58 13.95 -4.93 7.24
N ILE A 59 13.60 -3.68 6.98
CA ILE A 59 12.39 -3.04 7.48
C ILE A 59 11.53 -2.61 6.29
N GLY A 60 10.37 -3.25 6.15
CA GLY A 60 9.34 -2.84 5.21
C GLY A 60 8.20 -2.16 5.96
N TRP A 61 7.66 -1.09 5.40
CA TRP A 61 6.68 -0.29 6.12
C TRP A 61 5.65 0.35 5.21
N GLN A 62 4.51 0.69 5.81
CA GLN A 62 3.49 1.55 5.23
C GLN A 62 2.95 2.49 6.30
N ARG A 63 2.45 3.64 5.86
CA ARG A 63 1.78 4.62 6.70
C ARG A 63 0.64 5.25 5.93
N ASP A 64 -0.56 5.10 6.48
CA ASP A 64 -1.75 5.77 6.02
C ASP A 64 -2.06 6.97 6.90
N ILE A 65 -2.38 8.09 6.27
CA ILE A 65 -2.73 9.31 6.96
C ILE A 65 -3.99 9.86 6.32
N THR A 66 -5.01 10.10 7.13
CA THR A 66 -6.26 10.71 6.67
C THR A 66 -6.77 11.69 7.71
N ARG A 67 -7.28 12.84 7.29
CA ARG A 67 -8.01 13.72 8.22
C ARG A 67 -9.45 13.29 8.31
N MET A 68 -9.91 13.03 9.52
CA MET A 68 -11.32 12.81 9.83
C MET A 68 -11.83 13.99 10.64
N ARG A 69 -12.70 14.80 10.03
CA ARG A 69 -13.24 16.05 10.59
C ARG A 69 -12.15 17.06 10.94
N LYS A 70 -11.65 17.05 12.18
CA LYS A 70 -10.62 17.96 12.72
C LYS A 70 -9.41 17.22 13.32
N GLN A 71 -9.40 15.89 13.24
CA GLN A 71 -8.33 15.06 13.77
C GLN A 71 -7.70 14.27 12.64
N ASP A 72 -6.38 14.19 12.68
CA ASP A 72 -5.65 13.36 11.76
C ASP A 72 -5.51 11.96 12.35
N VAL A 73 -5.86 10.96 11.55
CA VAL A 73 -5.69 9.55 11.86
C VAL A 73 -4.47 9.08 11.08
N SER A 74 -3.44 8.66 11.80
CA SER A 74 -2.18 8.16 11.23
C SER A 74 -2.00 6.72 11.69
N LEU A 75 -1.93 5.79 10.73
CA LEU A 75 -1.79 4.36 10.96
C LEU A 75 -0.51 3.87 10.29
N SER A 76 0.48 3.53 11.09
CA SER A 76 1.73 2.91 10.62
C SER A 76 1.69 1.40 10.83
N PHE A 77 2.19 0.66 9.85
CA PHE A 77 2.40 -0.78 9.95
C PHE A 77 3.78 -1.13 9.38
N MET A 78 4.56 -1.88 10.14
CA MET A 78 5.96 -2.16 9.86
C MET A 78 6.25 -3.64 10.10
N VAL A 79 7.06 -4.23 9.21
CA VAL A 79 7.53 -5.61 9.28
C VAL A 79 9.05 -5.60 9.29
N HIS A 80 9.62 -6.40 10.18
CA HIS A 80 11.07 -6.61 10.29
C HIS A 80 11.40 -8.03 9.85
N LEU A 81 12.43 -8.18 9.02
CA LEU A 81 13.03 -9.47 8.70
C LEU A 81 14.53 -9.43 8.96
N THR A 82 15.07 -10.55 9.42
CA THR A 82 16.52 -10.79 9.45
C THR A 82 16.82 -11.95 8.52
N VAL A 83 17.70 -11.74 7.54
CA VAL A 83 18.12 -12.77 6.57
C VAL A 83 19.59 -13.09 6.77
N SER A 84 19.92 -14.37 6.92
CA SER A 84 21.29 -14.82 7.09
C SER A 84 22.14 -14.58 5.83
N PRO A 85 23.49 -14.64 5.93
CA PRO A 85 24.38 -14.60 4.77
C PRO A 85 24.04 -15.68 3.71
N ASP A 86 23.58 -16.85 4.16
CA ASP A 86 23.16 -17.96 3.31
C ASP A 86 21.78 -17.75 2.65
N GLY A 87 21.10 -16.65 3.00
CA GLY A 87 19.81 -16.26 2.44
C GLY A 87 18.59 -16.85 3.15
N PHE A 88 18.73 -17.38 4.37
CA PHE A 88 17.60 -17.88 5.14
C PHE A 88 16.98 -16.78 6.00
N ILE A 89 15.64 -16.71 6.05
CA ILE A 89 14.93 -15.81 6.95
C ILE A 89 15.04 -16.39 8.37
N LEU A 90 15.78 -15.70 9.23
CA LEU A 90 16.02 -16.08 10.62
C LEU A 90 14.91 -15.59 11.56
N GLU A 91 14.38 -14.41 11.27
CA GLU A 91 13.37 -13.74 12.10
C GLU A 91 12.38 -13.02 11.21
N ALA A 92 11.10 -13.07 11.58
CA ALA A 92 10.06 -12.24 10.99
C ALA A 92 9.13 -11.68 12.07
N ALA A 93 9.05 -10.35 12.20
CA ALA A 93 8.31 -9.70 13.28
C ALA A 93 7.44 -8.54 12.80
N VAL A 94 6.35 -8.29 13.52
CA VAL A 94 5.57 -7.06 13.37
C VAL A 94 6.06 -6.06 14.39
N ASP A 95 6.25 -4.80 13.98
CA ASP A 95 6.75 -3.75 14.88
C ASP A 95 5.84 -3.54 16.11
N ASP A 96 6.44 -3.30 17.27
CA ASP A 96 5.72 -3.12 18.53
C ASP A 96 4.90 -1.82 18.59
N LEU A 97 5.17 -0.85 17.72
CA LEU A 97 4.39 0.38 17.57
C LEU A 97 3.09 0.16 16.81
N PHE A 98 2.84 -1.04 16.29
CA PHE A 98 1.58 -1.35 15.63
C PHE A 98 0.42 -1.47 16.61
N ASN A 99 -0.53 -0.53 16.51
CA ASN A 99 -1.71 -0.45 17.37
C ASN A 99 -3.01 -0.90 16.67
N GLY A 100 -2.92 -1.65 15.57
CA GLY A 100 -4.07 -2.18 14.85
C GLY A 100 -4.69 -1.20 13.83
N GLY A 101 -4.62 -1.53 12.53
CA GLY A 101 -5.15 -0.70 11.45
C GLY A 101 -6.68 -0.50 11.46
N LYS A 102 -7.41 -1.34 12.20
CA LYS A 102 -8.85 -1.21 12.50
C LYS A 102 -9.13 -1.50 13.98
N GLY A 103 -8.21 -1.09 14.85
CA GLY A 103 -8.23 -1.44 16.27
C GLY A 103 -8.00 -2.94 16.46
N VAL A 104 -8.71 -3.53 17.42
CA VAL A 104 -8.38 -4.86 17.95
C VAL A 104 -8.56 -6.03 16.97
N LEU A 105 -9.35 -5.85 15.92
CA LEU A 105 -9.51 -6.86 14.87
C LEU A 105 -8.18 -7.11 14.13
N CYS A 106 -7.34 -6.08 14.01
CA CYS A 106 -6.01 -6.20 13.44
C CYS A 106 -4.98 -6.49 14.55
N SER A 107 -5.09 -7.65 15.20
CA SER A 107 -4.20 -8.07 16.29
C SER A 107 -2.75 -8.25 15.81
N ARG A 108 -1.81 -7.58 16.48
CA ARG A 108 -0.37 -7.70 16.21
C ARG A 108 0.11 -9.15 16.34
N ASP A 109 -0.25 -9.79 17.45
CA ASP A 109 0.28 -11.12 17.79
C ASP A 109 -0.20 -12.18 16.78
N TYR A 110 -1.47 -12.11 16.35
CA TYR A 110 -1.97 -12.98 15.28
C TYR A 110 -1.24 -12.77 13.96
N LEU A 111 -1.04 -11.51 13.57
CA LEU A 111 -0.35 -11.14 12.33
C LEU A 111 1.12 -11.54 12.34
N GLU A 112 1.80 -11.38 13.47
CA GLU A 112 3.17 -11.84 13.66
C GLU A 112 3.26 -13.35 13.60
N GLN A 113 2.36 -14.08 14.27
CA GLN A 113 2.35 -15.54 14.19
C GLN A 113 2.23 -16.02 12.74
N LYS A 114 1.31 -15.44 11.95
CA LYS A 114 1.16 -15.80 10.52
C LYS A 114 2.39 -15.45 9.70
N LEU A 115 3.06 -14.35 10.03
CA LEU A 115 4.30 -13.96 9.38
C LEU A 115 5.42 -14.98 9.66
N LYS A 116 5.59 -15.39 10.93
CA LYS A 116 6.59 -16.38 11.36
C LYS A 116 6.34 -17.75 10.73
N GLU A 117 5.11 -18.24 10.80
CA GLU A 117 4.69 -19.54 10.23
C GLU A 117 5.02 -19.67 8.74
N GLU A 118 4.87 -18.58 7.96
CA GLU A 118 5.08 -18.62 6.52
C GLU A 118 6.52 -18.27 6.08
N LEU A 119 7.29 -17.55 6.89
CA LEU A 119 8.58 -16.98 6.47
C LEU A 119 9.79 -17.56 7.20
N GLU A 120 9.74 -17.81 8.51
CA GLU A 120 10.93 -18.22 9.24
C GLU A 120 11.46 -19.58 8.77
N GLY A 121 12.78 -19.69 8.66
CA GLY A 121 13.47 -20.85 8.09
C GLY A 121 13.33 -21.02 6.58
N GLN A 122 12.59 -20.15 5.87
CA GLN A 122 12.51 -20.19 4.42
C GLN A 122 13.71 -19.47 3.78
N MET A 123 14.14 -19.95 2.62
CA MET A 123 15.14 -19.26 1.81
C MET A 123 14.50 -18.08 1.09
N PHE A 124 15.14 -16.93 1.13
CA PHE A 124 14.72 -15.73 0.42
C PHE A 124 15.16 -15.82 -1.06
N ASP A 125 14.44 -16.66 -1.80
CA ASP A 125 14.65 -16.91 -3.23
C ASP A 125 13.36 -16.69 -4.04
N LYS A 126 13.40 -16.97 -5.34
CA LYS A 126 12.24 -16.80 -6.23
C LYS A 126 11.07 -17.73 -5.89
N LYS A 127 11.30 -18.81 -5.12
CA LYS A 127 10.22 -19.71 -4.67
C LYS A 127 9.45 -19.12 -3.51
N LEU A 128 10.03 -18.17 -2.76
CA LEU A 128 9.35 -17.45 -1.68
C LEU A 128 8.07 -16.76 -2.18
N ALA A 129 8.06 -16.29 -3.43
CA ALA A 129 6.88 -15.65 -4.06
C ALA A 129 5.60 -16.49 -3.95
N ALA A 130 5.69 -17.82 -4.00
CA ALA A 130 4.53 -18.71 -3.85
C ALA A 130 3.94 -18.72 -2.43
N ARG A 131 4.74 -18.33 -1.44
CA ARG A 131 4.32 -18.14 -0.03
C ARG A 131 3.82 -16.73 0.23
N LEU A 132 4.27 -15.74 -0.55
CA LEU A 132 3.83 -14.34 -0.44
C LEU A 132 2.43 -14.10 -1.01
N ARG A 133 1.49 -15.01 -0.77
CA ARG A 133 0.12 -14.89 -1.26
C ARG A 133 -0.76 -14.31 -0.16
N PHE A 134 -1.70 -13.47 -0.57
CA PHE A 134 -2.65 -12.82 0.33
C PHE A 134 -3.41 -13.79 1.24
N ASP A 135 -3.82 -14.96 0.70
CA ASP A 135 -4.60 -15.96 1.43
C ASP A 135 -3.85 -16.64 2.58
N ARG A 136 -2.51 -16.52 2.60
CA ARG A 136 -1.61 -17.08 3.61
C ARG A 136 -1.48 -16.16 4.82
N PHE A 137 -1.20 -14.88 4.58
CA PHE A 137 -1.04 -13.89 5.64
C PHE A 137 -2.34 -13.36 6.21
N LYS A 138 -3.47 -13.55 5.50
CA LYS A 138 -4.79 -13.09 5.94
C LYS A 138 -4.87 -11.58 6.22
N CYS A 139 -3.96 -10.82 5.63
CA CYS A 139 -3.80 -9.38 5.81
C CYS A 139 -3.29 -8.71 4.54
N PHE A 140 -4.01 -7.68 4.07
CA PHE A 140 -3.61 -6.91 2.87
C PHE A 140 -2.29 -6.19 3.11
N HIS A 141 -2.14 -5.63 4.31
CA HIS A 141 -0.96 -4.84 4.67
C HIS A 141 0.32 -5.67 4.70
N ILE A 142 0.29 -6.91 5.22
CA ILE A 142 1.45 -7.82 5.17
C ILE A 142 1.77 -8.17 3.73
N PHE A 143 0.78 -8.57 2.93
CA PHE A 143 0.99 -8.92 1.53
C PHE A 143 1.67 -7.79 0.75
N GLU A 144 1.20 -6.56 0.93
CA GLU A 144 1.78 -5.38 0.31
C GLU A 144 3.21 -5.12 0.79
N ILE A 145 3.44 -5.04 2.10
CA ILE A 145 4.80 -4.79 2.63
C ILE A 145 5.76 -5.88 2.15
N MET A 146 5.37 -7.15 2.24
CA MET A 146 6.21 -8.28 1.83
C MET A 146 6.51 -8.29 0.34
N SER A 147 5.58 -7.84 -0.51
CA SER A 147 5.84 -7.68 -1.95
C SER A 147 6.87 -6.56 -2.22
N GLY A 148 6.81 -5.47 -1.45
CA GLY A 148 7.82 -4.40 -1.47
C GLY A 148 9.19 -4.86 -0.99
N ILE A 149 9.22 -5.62 0.11
CA ILE A 149 10.44 -6.26 0.64
C ILE A 149 11.05 -7.22 -0.38
N TYR A 150 10.24 -8.09 -0.98
CA TYR A 150 10.67 -9.07 -1.97
C TYR A 150 11.32 -8.39 -3.18
N SER A 151 10.63 -7.43 -3.79
CA SER A 151 11.18 -6.69 -4.95
C SER A 151 12.47 -5.94 -4.60
N SER A 152 12.49 -5.24 -3.46
CA SER A 152 13.68 -4.53 -2.96
C SER A 152 14.87 -5.46 -2.72
N TYR A 153 14.64 -6.65 -2.17
CA TYR A 153 15.68 -7.65 -1.92
C TYR A 153 16.38 -8.11 -3.21
N PHE A 154 15.62 -8.47 -4.24
CA PHE A 154 16.22 -8.90 -5.51
C PHE A 154 16.94 -7.77 -6.22
N MET A 155 16.44 -6.55 -6.11
CA MET A 155 17.12 -5.37 -6.64
C MET A 155 18.44 -5.10 -5.91
N HIS A 156 18.43 -5.14 -4.58
CA HIS A 156 19.62 -4.99 -3.75
C HIS A 156 20.69 -6.02 -4.12
N LYS A 157 20.30 -7.30 -4.32
CA LYS A 157 21.20 -8.35 -4.80
C LYS A 157 21.75 -8.09 -6.20
N GLN A 158 20.92 -7.59 -7.14
CA GLN A 158 21.37 -7.28 -8.50
C GLN A 158 22.38 -6.13 -8.54
N GLN A 159 22.27 -5.15 -7.64
CA GLN A 159 23.22 -4.05 -7.52
C GLN A 159 24.60 -4.50 -7.00
N GLY A 160 24.74 -5.76 -6.54
CA GLY A 160 26.01 -6.32 -6.07
C GLY A 160 26.54 -5.69 -4.78
N ASN A 161 25.75 -4.82 -4.14
CA ASN A 161 26.15 -4.10 -2.95
C ASN A 161 25.73 -4.89 -1.69
N THR A 162 26.40 -6.01 -1.41
CA THR A 162 26.04 -6.92 -0.30
C THR A 162 27.08 -6.96 0.82
N GLY A 163 28.05 -6.05 0.81
CA GLY A 163 29.08 -5.97 1.85
C GLY A 163 28.56 -5.42 3.19
N PRO A 164 29.32 -5.55 4.29
CA PRO A 164 28.98 -4.92 5.57
C PRO A 164 28.76 -3.41 5.42
N GLY A 165 27.66 -2.89 5.97
CA GLY A 165 27.29 -1.49 5.85
C GLY A 165 26.68 -1.10 4.50
N ALA A 166 26.43 -2.06 3.60
CA ALA A 166 25.63 -1.79 2.41
C ALA A 166 24.21 -1.39 2.79
N LEU A 167 23.72 -0.33 2.16
CA LEU A 167 22.42 0.26 2.40
C LEU A 167 21.62 0.25 1.10
N PHE A 168 20.36 -0.15 1.21
CA PHE A 168 19.37 0.02 0.17
C PHE A 168 18.12 0.64 0.75
N TYR A 169 17.50 1.51 -0.04
CA TYR A 169 16.32 2.25 0.32
C TYR A 169 15.41 2.43 -0.89
N GLU A 170 14.13 2.27 -0.62
CA GLU A 170 13.02 2.55 -1.50
C GLU A 170 11.91 3.22 -0.68
N GLU A 171 11.25 4.21 -1.27
CA GLU A 171 10.06 4.83 -0.72
C GLU A 171 9.13 5.31 -1.81
N ASP A 172 7.84 5.12 -1.61
CA ASP A 172 6.77 5.59 -2.48
C ASP A 172 5.74 6.32 -1.61
N ILE A 173 5.40 7.54 -1.99
CA ILE A 173 4.35 8.32 -1.33
C ILE A 173 3.35 8.81 -2.36
N VAL A 174 2.06 8.70 -2.04
CA VAL A 174 0.95 9.31 -2.77
C VAL A 174 0.24 10.30 -1.86
N ASP A 175 0.07 11.52 -2.35
CA ASP A 175 -0.79 12.55 -1.77
C ASP A 175 -1.98 12.79 -2.71
N ILE A 176 -3.12 13.12 -2.12
CA ILE A 176 -4.41 13.12 -2.80
C ILE A 176 -5.08 14.47 -2.62
N TYR A 177 -5.63 14.97 -3.71
CA TYR A 177 -6.45 16.17 -3.67
C TYR A 177 -7.58 16.16 -4.69
N ALA A 178 -8.64 16.89 -4.35
CA ALA A 178 -9.76 17.17 -5.21
C ALA A 178 -9.69 18.61 -5.71
N ALA A 179 -9.78 18.80 -7.02
CA ALA A 179 -9.89 20.12 -7.64
C ALA A 179 -10.80 20.04 -8.87
N GLU A 180 -11.67 21.04 -9.03
CA GLU A 180 -12.52 21.19 -10.23
C GLU A 180 -13.40 19.95 -10.54
N GLY A 181 -13.81 19.19 -9.52
CA GLY A 181 -14.59 17.96 -9.68
C GLY A 181 -13.76 16.70 -9.97
N ASN A 182 -12.46 16.85 -10.21
CA ASN A 182 -11.54 15.75 -10.46
C ASN A 182 -10.87 15.29 -9.16
N LEU A 183 -10.40 14.04 -9.16
CA LEU A 183 -9.54 13.50 -8.12
C LEU A 183 -8.15 13.28 -8.67
N TYR A 184 -7.15 13.81 -7.97
CA TYR A 184 -5.74 13.71 -8.32
C TYR A 184 -5.04 12.87 -7.26
N LEU A 185 -4.22 11.93 -7.72
CA LEU A 185 -3.34 11.12 -6.89
C LEU A 185 -1.92 11.34 -7.39
N THR A 186 -1.20 12.24 -6.73
CA THR A 186 0.17 12.62 -7.08
C THR A 186 1.15 11.81 -6.25
N GLY A 187 2.03 11.08 -6.92
CA GLY A 187 3.02 10.23 -6.29
C GLY A 187 4.46 10.64 -6.57
N LEU A 188 5.33 10.29 -5.64
CA LEU A 188 6.78 10.39 -5.76
C LEU A 188 7.38 9.08 -5.28
N GLN A 189 8.16 8.44 -6.15
CA GLN A 189 8.86 7.22 -5.83
C GLN A 189 10.37 7.40 -5.94
N ALA A 190 11.06 7.12 -4.84
CA ALA A 190 12.51 7.21 -4.72
C ALA A 190 13.12 5.83 -4.55
N PHE A 191 14.25 5.62 -5.23
CA PHE A 191 15.04 4.39 -5.15
C PHE A 191 16.52 4.70 -5.07
N SER A 192 17.23 3.89 -4.28
CA SER A 192 18.68 4.02 -4.14
C SER A 192 19.41 3.91 -5.48
N GLY A 193 20.14 4.97 -5.82
CA GLY A 193 20.94 5.05 -7.05
C GLY A 193 20.15 5.37 -8.31
N LYS A 194 18.89 5.81 -8.19
CA LYS A 194 18.06 6.27 -9.31
C LYS A 194 17.51 7.67 -9.05
N GLU A 195 17.13 8.35 -10.12
CA GLU A 195 16.37 9.60 -9.99
C GLU A 195 14.96 9.30 -9.49
N ASP A 196 14.43 10.22 -8.67
CA ASP A 196 13.08 10.12 -8.17
C ASP A 196 12.09 10.25 -9.33
N ILE A 197 11.06 9.40 -9.34
CA ILE A 197 10.04 9.40 -10.38
C ILE A 197 8.75 9.98 -9.82
N GLN A 198 8.24 11.00 -10.50
CA GLN A 198 6.95 11.57 -10.21
C GLN A 198 5.89 10.91 -11.07
N TYR A 199 4.75 10.61 -10.48
CA TYR A 199 3.61 10.10 -11.23
C TYR A 199 2.32 10.77 -10.79
N THR A 200 1.31 10.79 -11.65
CA THR A 200 -0.01 11.31 -11.29
C THR A 200 -1.10 10.53 -11.97
N VAL A 201 -2.09 10.07 -11.21
CA VAL A 201 -3.36 9.60 -11.76
C VAL A 201 -4.41 10.70 -11.60
N VAL A 202 -5.11 11.01 -12.68
CA VAL A 202 -6.25 11.93 -12.69
C VAL A 202 -7.50 11.16 -13.02
N LEU A 203 -8.52 11.26 -12.16
CA LEU A 203 -9.86 10.73 -12.41
C LEU A 203 -10.82 11.90 -12.60
N TYR A 204 -11.30 12.08 -13.82
CA TYR A 204 -12.12 13.23 -14.19
C TYR A 204 -13.56 13.10 -13.73
N ASP A 205 -14.09 14.19 -13.18
CA ASP A 205 -15.47 14.34 -12.69
C ASP A 205 -15.99 13.17 -11.81
N VAL A 206 -15.06 12.57 -11.07
CA VAL A 206 -15.28 11.30 -10.38
C VAL A 206 -16.37 11.41 -9.30
N PHE A 207 -16.50 12.57 -8.66
CA PHE A 207 -17.46 12.79 -7.57
C PHE A 207 -18.92 12.89 -8.06
N ASN A 208 -19.13 13.20 -9.34
CA ASN A 208 -20.47 13.24 -9.93
C ASN A 208 -20.88 11.90 -10.54
N HIS A 209 -19.89 11.13 -11.03
CA HIS A 209 -20.14 9.90 -11.76
C HIS A 209 -19.96 8.62 -10.92
N ILE A 210 -19.25 8.65 -9.80
CA ILE A 210 -19.12 7.52 -8.90
C ILE A 210 -20.07 7.64 -7.70
N THR A 211 -20.77 6.55 -7.39
CA THR A 211 -21.60 6.41 -6.19
C THR A 211 -21.36 5.07 -5.49
N PHE A 212 -22.01 4.85 -4.35
CA PHE A 212 -22.00 3.57 -3.65
C PHE A 212 -23.41 3.02 -3.58
N ASP A 213 -23.57 1.71 -3.75
CA ASP A 213 -24.86 1.04 -3.53
C ASP A 213 -25.13 0.79 -2.03
N GLN A 214 -26.28 0.18 -1.74
CA GLN A 214 -26.69 -0.11 -0.37
C GLN A 214 -25.76 -1.08 0.36
N GLU A 215 -24.95 -1.86 -0.36
CA GLU A 215 -23.94 -2.78 0.19
C GLU A 215 -22.56 -2.12 0.30
N GLY A 216 -22.43 -0.84 -0.08
CA GLY A 216 -21.18 -0.09 -0.05
C GLY A 216 -20.27 -0.33 -1.26
N TYR A 217 -20.74 -1.05 -2.29
CA TYR A 217 -19.96 -1.25 -3.51
C TYR A 217 -20.02 -0.03 -4.42
N MET A 218 -18.87 0.31 -5.00
CA MET A 218 -18.75 1.39 -5.96
C MET A 218 -19.54 1.10 -7.25
N LYS A 219 -20.27 2.10 -7.73
CA LYS A 219 -21.04 2.10 -8.97
C LYS A 219 -20.70 3.34 -9.80
N LEU A 220 -20.74 3.18 -11.11
CA LEU A 220 -20.50 4.23 -12.07
C LEU A 220 -21.82 4.60 -12.77
N LYS A 221 -22.20 5.88 -12.69
CA LYS A 221 -23.37 6.45 -13.39
C LYS A 221 -23.09 6.72 -14.86
N SER A 222 -21.88 7.17 -15.17
CA SER A 222 -21.44 7.47 -16.54
C SER A 222 -19.93 7.25 -16.65
N PRO A 223 -19.42 6.90 -17.84
CA PRO A 223 -17.99 6.75 -18.05
C PRO A 223 -17.19 7.96 -17.58
N ILE A 224 -16.01 7.73 -17.01
CA ILE A 224 -15.08 8.79 -16.62
C ILE A 224 -13.76 8.62 -17.37
N LEU A 225 -13.14 9.73 -17.74
CA LEU A 225 -11.77 9.73 -18.23
C LEU A 225 -10.80 9.49 -17.06
N ALA A 226 -9.81 8.64 -17.28
CA ALA A 226 -8.67 8.45 -16.39
C ALA A 226 -7.39 8.69 -17.16
N GLU A 227 -6.47 9.45 -16.58
CA GLU A 227 -5.17 9.74 -17.16
C GLU A 227 -4.05 9.40 -16.19
N PHE A 228 -2.92 8.99 -16.76
CA PHE A 228 -1.70 8.68 -16.02
C PHE A 228 -0.52 9.43 -16.61
N TYR A 229 0.15 10.17 -15.74
CA TYR A 229 1.31 11.00 -16.05
C TYR A 229 2.56 10.44 -15.39
N LEU A 230 3.69 10.48 -16.09
CA LEU A 230 5.03 10.24 -15.56
C LEU A 230 5.86 11.50 -15.79
N ASN A 231 6.48 12.03 -14.74
CA ASN A 231 7.30 13.24 -14.78
C ASN A 231 6.63 14.42 -15.51
N GLY A 232 5.32 14.57 -15.33
CA GLY A 232 4.50 15.62 -15.95
C GLY A 232 4.05 15.34 -17.38
N GLU A 233 4.45 14.22 -17.98
CA GLU A 233 4.05 13.82 -19.34
C GLU A 233 2.92 12.78 -19.31
N LEU A 234 1.89 12.99 -20.13
CA LEU A 234 0.79 12.03 -20.28
C LEU A 234 1.29 10.77 -20.99
N VAL A 235 1.28 9.63 -20.30
CA VAL A 235 1.77 8.35 -20.85
C VAL A 235 0.67 7.32 -21.07
N HIS A 236 -0.51 7.52 -20.48
CA HIS A 236 -1.68 6.67 -20.68
C HIS A 236 -2.97 7.43 -20.38
N ALA A 237 -4.00 7.17 -21.18
CA ALA A 237 -5.36 7.62 -20.94
C ALA A 237 -6.30 6.46 -21.27
N ASP A 238 -7.36 6.30 -20.48
CA ASP A 238 -8.41 5.32 -20.74
C ASP A 238 -9.76 5.84 -20.25
N GLU A 239 -10.84 5.32 -20.81
CA GLU A 239 -12.18 5.57 -20.33
C GLU A 239 -12.61 4.44 -19.39
N ILE A 240 -12.86 4.78 -18.13
CA ILE A 240 -13.39 3.85 -17.15
C ILE A 240 -14.91 3.83 -17.28
N TYR A 241 -15.46 2.71 -17.70
CA TYR A 241 -16.90 2.47 -17.81
C TYR A 241 -17.33 1.24 -17.02
N GLN A 242 -18.62 1.14 -16.68
CA GLN A 242 -19.19 -0.04 -16.02
C GLN A 242 -20.23 -0.69 -16.95
N LYS A 243 -20.05 -1.98 -17.25
CA LYS A 243 -21.11 -2.78 -17.88
C LYS A 243 -22.12 -3.20 -16.82
N GLU A 244 -23.37 -3.45 -17.21
CA GLU A 244 -24.51 -3.71 -16.32
C GLU A 244 -24.27 -4.80 -15.25
N LYS A 245 -23.41 -5.79 -15.53
CA LYS A 245 -23.05 -6.88 -14.60
C LYS A 245 -21.61 -6.84 -14.08
N ASP A 246 -20.82 -5.86 -14.51
CA ASP A 246 -19.41 -5.74 -14.11
C ASP A 246 -19.29 -4.90 -12.83
N TYR A 247 -18.27 -5.17 -12.03
CA TYR A 247 -17.83 -4.24 -10.99
C TYR A 247 -16.89 -3.21 -11.62
N ILE A 248 -17.13 -1.91 -11.38
CA ILE A 248 -16.23 -0.82 -11.81
C ILE A 248 -14.77 -1.09 -11.39
N PHE A 249 -14.60 -1.75 -10.24
CA PHE A 249 -13.33 -2.24 -9.72
C PHE A 249 -12.46 -2.93 -10.78
N ILE A 250 -13.04 -3.82 -11.60
CA ILE A 250 -12.30 -4.58 -12.62
C ILE A 250 -11.69 -3.64 -13.68
N ARG A 251 -12.40 -2.57 -14.01
CA ARG A 251 -11.98 -1.60 -15.03
C ARG A 251 -10.92 -0.65 -14.48
N MET A 252 -11.11 -0.18 -13.25
CA MET A 252 -10.10 0.56 -12.52
C MET A 252 -8.81 -0.26 -12.36
N GLN A 253 -8.91 -1.54 -11.99
CA GLN A 253 -7.75 -2.43 -11.88
C GLN A 253 -6.99 -2.55 -13.19
N LYS A 254 -7.68 -2.71 -14.33
CA LYS A 254 -7.04 -2.82 -15.64
C LYS A 254 -6.23 -1.57 -15.99
N PHE A 255 -6.83 -0.40 -15.79
CA PHE A 255 -6.13 0.88 -15.98
C PHE A 255 -4.88 0.95 -15.09
N LEU A 256 -5.03 0.66 -13.80
CA LEU A 256 -3.94 0.72 -12.83
C LEU A 256 -2.82 -0.29 -13.12
N PHE A 257 -3.13 -1.50 -13.61
CA PHE A 257 -2.11 -2.44 -14.05
C PHE A 257 -1.25 -1.86 -15.19
N VAL A 258 -1.85 -1.15 -16.15
CA VAL A 258 -1.09 -0.47 -17.21
C VAL A 258 -0.21 0.63 -16.62
N CYS A 259 -0.71 1.41 -15.66
CA CYS A 259 0.06 2.44 -14.99
C CYS A 259 1.26 1.87 -14.23
N VAL A 260 1.06 0.79 -13.46
CA VAL A 260 2.14 0.10 -12.73
C VAL A 260 3.21 -0.43 -13.67
N GLU A 261 2.83 -1.05 -14.79
CA GLU A 261 3.81 -1.56 -15.77
C GLU A 261 4.60 -0.41 -16.43
N LYS A 262 3.97 0.73 -16.69
CA LYS A 262 4.65 1.93 -17.22
C LYS A 262 5.63 2.52 -16.20
N LEU A 263 5.20 2.70 -14.95
CA LEU A 263 6.07 3.15 -13.87
C LEU A 263 7.24 2.18 -13.68
N LYS A 264 6.97 0.87 -13.67
CA LYS A 264 7.99 -0.16 -13.54
C LYS A 264 8.98 -0.12 -14.70
N ALA A 265 8.53 0.09 -15.94
CA ALA A 265 9.43 0.18 -17.09
C ALA A 265 10.37 1.38 -17.00
N GLU A 266 9.89 2.50 -16.45
CA GLU A 266 10.71 3.70 -16.19
C GLU A 266 11.73 3.46 -15.08
N LEU A 267 11.28 2.88 -13.96
CA LEU A 267 12.13 2.61 -12.81
C LEU A 267 13.13 1.50 -13.09
N PHE A 268 12.71 0.42 -13.75
CA PHE A 268 13.46 -0.84 -13.90
C PHE A 268 13.28 -1.44 -15.29
N PRO A 269 13.85 -0.82 -16.34
CA PRO A 269 13.71 -1.31 -17.71
C PRO A 269 14.22 -2.75 -17.88
N ASP A 270 15.21 -3.16 -17.09
CA ASP A 270 15.85 -4.48 -17.17
C ASP A 270 15.30 -5.52 -16.16
N LEU A 271 14.38 -5.14 -15.26
CA LEU A 271 13.87 -6.02 -14.22
C LEU A 271 12.63 -6.79 -14.69
N ALA A 272 12.82 -8.09 -14.97
CA ALA A 272 11.74 -8.98 -15.36
C ALA A 272 10.75 -9.32 -14.22
N ASP A 273 11.07 -9.00 -12.95
CA ASP A 273 10.24 -9.37 -11.80
C ASP A 273 8.93 -8.56 -11.73
N LYS A 274 7.79 -9.24 -11.63
CA LYS A 274 6.45 -8.64 -11.66
C LYS A 274 5.93 -8.27 -10.26
N MET A 275 6.65 -8.59 -9.19
CA MET A 275 6.18 -8.37 -7.80
C MET A 275 6.48 -6.97 -7.24
N MET A 276 6.83 -5.99 -8.07
CA MET A 276 7.03 -4.61 -7.60
C MET A 276 5.77 -4.12 -6.88
N ASN A 277 5.91 -3.77 -5.60
CA ASN A 277 4.83 -3.12 -4.87
C ASN A 277 5.03 -1.62 -4.87
N THR A 278 3.98 -0.88 -5.15
CA THR A 278 3.91 0.57 -5.20
C THR A 278 2.53 0.94 -4.67
N ASN A 279 2.34 2.17 -4.21
CA ASN A 279 1.00 2.67 -3.91
C ASN A 279 0.07 2.57 -5.13
N LEU A 280 0.60 2.58 -6.36
CA LEU A 280 -0.16 2.32 -7.61
C LEU A 280 -0.63 0.88 -7.78
N ALA A 281 -0.18 -0.07 -6.95
CA ALA A 281 -0.65 -1.44 -7.00
C ALA A 281 -2.19 -1.45 -6.85
N PRO A 282 -2.95 -2.15 -7.72
CA PRO A 282 -4.38 -1.94 -7.81
C PRO A 282 -5.17 -2.15 -6.51
N GLY A 283 -4.73 -3.05 -5.63
CA GLY A 283 -5.33 -3.24 -4.31
C GLY A 283 -5.24 -1.99 -3.44
N ALA A 284 -4.01 -1.53 -3.19
CA ALA A 284 -3.73 -0.32 -2.41
C ALA A 284 -4.41 0.91 -3.02
N PHE A 285 -4.25 1.11 -4.32
CA PHE A 285 -4.69 2.34 -4.99
C PHE A 285 -6.22 2.45 -5.08
N ILE A 286 -6.93 1.34 -5.33
CA ILE A 286 -8.40 1.37 -5.32
C ILE A 286 -8.91 1.59 -3.89
N GLY A 287 -8.20 1.02 -2.90
CA GLY A 287 -8.39 1.32 -1.49
C GLY A 287 -8.49 2.82 -1.22
N ILE A 288 -7.46 3.52 -1.67
CA ILE A 288 -7.29 4.95 -1.56
C ILE A 288 -8.39 5.75 -2.31
N ILE A 289 -8.67 5.40 -3.58
CA ILE A 289 -9.69 6.07 -4.40
C ILE A 289 -11.07 5.99 -3.72
N MET A 290 -11.43 4.79 -3.22
CA MET A 290 -12.70 4.57 -2.53
C MET A 290 -12.81 5.42 -1.25
N GLN A 291 -11.73 5.50 -0.48
CA GLN A 291 -11.70 6.36 0.72
C GLN A 291 -11.87 7.83 0.34
N ALA A 292 -11.17 8.32 -0.67
CA ALA A 292 -11.21 9.73 -1.06
C ALA A 292 -12.62 10.14 -1.52
N ILE A 293 -13.26 9.30 -2.35
CA ILE A 293 -14.64 9.53 -2.78
C ILE A 293 -15.59 9.43 -1.58
N GLY A 294 -15.42 8.44 -0.70
CA GLY A 294 -16.25 8.30 0.50
C GLY A 294 -16.16 9.51 1.46
N ILE A 295 -14.95 10.00 1.73
CA ILE A 295 -14.68 11.20 2.52
C ILE A 295 -15.47 12.40 1.97
N ARG A 296 -15.41 12.60 0.65
CA ARG A 296 -16.12 13.68 -0.03
C ARG A 296 -17.63 13.48 -0.03
N SER A 297 -18.12 12.30 -0.42
CA SER A 297 -19.55 11.99 -0.56
C SER A 297 -20.31 11.96 0.76
N PHE A 298 -19.67 11.55 1.85
CA PHE A 298 -20.30 11.39 3.16
C PHE A 298 -19.84 12.42 4.19
N SER A 299 -19.26 13.55 3.74
CA SER A 299 -18.87 14.67 4.60
C SER A 299 -18.05 14.24 5.83
N ASN A 300 -17.03 13.39 5.63
CA ASN A 300 -16.19 12.85 6.70
C ASN A 300 -16.94 12.02 7.76
N ASN A 301 -18.05 11.36 7.41
CA ASN A 301 -18.70 10.40 8.28
C ASN A 301 -17.93 9.08 8.32
N PHE A 302 -17.14 8.90 9.39
CA PHE A 302 -16.27 7.75 9.59
C PHE A 302 -16.99 6.40 9.48
N ASN A 303 -18.22 6.28 10.00
CA ASN A 303 -18.95 5.02 9.97
C ASN A 303 -19.29 4.59 8.54
N TYR A 304 -19.65 5.54 7.67
CA TYR A 304 -19.92 5.25 6.26
C TYR A 304 -18.63 4.93 5.50
N ILE A 305 -17.52 5.59 5.82
CA ILE A 305 -16.22 5.28 5.22
C ILE A 305 -15.80 3.86 5.61
N GLN A 306 -15.90 3.50 6.89
CA GLN A 306 -15.62 2.14 7.35
C GLN A 306 -16.53 1.10 6.70
N TYR A 307 -17.82 1.42 6.53
CA TYR A 307 -18.77 0.56 5.84
C TYR A 307 -18.34 0.25 4.39
N ILE A 308 -17.99 1.28 3.62
CA ILE A 308 -17.52 1.15 2.22
C ILE A 308 -16.18 0.41 2.15
N MET A 309 -15.27 0.70 3.07
CA MET A 309 -13.99 0.01 3.16
C MET A 309 -14.16 -1.47 3.45
N THR A 310 -15.06 -1.81 4.37
CA THR A 310 -15.38 -3.20 4.67
C THR A 310 -16.00 -3.90 3.46
N ALA A 311 -16.88 -3.26 2.68
CA ALA A 311 -17.43 -3.84 1.46
C ALA A 311 -16.34 -4.21 0.43
N MET A 312 -15.37 -3.31 0.21
CA MET A 312 -14.23 -3.57 -0.68
C MET A 312 -13.36 -4.72 -0.20
N GLN A 313 -13.10 -4.79 1.10
CA GLN A 313 -12.29 -5.84 1.71
C GLN A 313 -13.05 -7.18 1.82
N ARG A 314 -14.30 -7.23 1.33
CA ARG A 314 -15.14 -8.41 1.32
C ARG A 314 -15.50 -8.86 -0.11
N PRO A 315 -14.53 -9.26 -0.94
CA PRO A 315 -14.82 -9.74 -2.29
C PRO A 315 -15.79 -10.93 -2.22
N ARG A 316 -16.88 -10.86 -3.00
CA ARG A 316 -17.96 -11.87 -3.00
C ARG A 316 -18.57 -12.08 -1.60
N ARG A 317 -18.58 -11.05 -0.77
CA ARG A 317 -19.13 -11.02 0.61
C ARG A 317 -18.37 -11.88 1.63
N LEU A 318 -17.17 -12.35 1.31
CA LEU A 318 -16.29 -13.07 2.24
C LEU A 318 -15.15 -12.16 2.72
N PRO A 319 -14.75 -12.20 4.00
CA PRO A 319 -13.68 -11.37 4.53
C PRO A 319 -12.35 -11.72 3.86
N GLY A 320 -11.78 -10.77 3.13
CA GLY A 320 -10.46 -10.94 2.54
C GLY A 320 -9.37 -10.92 3.60
N CYS A 321 -9.48 -10.02 4.58
CA CYS A 321 -8.50 -9.87 5.66
C CYS A 321 -9.17 -9.87 7.03
N ILE A 322 -8.36 -10.05 8.07
CA ILE A 322 -8.86 -10.09 9.45
C ILE A 322 -9.57 -8.79 9.86
N GLY A 323 -9.14 -7.64 9.32
CA GLY A 323 -9.79 -6.35 9.55
C GLY A 323 -11.16 -6.19 8.87
N ALA A 324 -11.65 -7.21 8.15
CA ALA A 324 -12.92 -7.18 7.44
C ALA A 324 -13.97 -8.17 8.00
N ILE A 325 -13.67 -8.81 9.13
CA ILE A 325 -14.62 -9.68 9.83
C ILE A 325 -15.74 -8.85 10.48
N LEU A 326 -16.93 -9.44 10.56
CA LEU A 326 -18.11 -8.83 11.16
C LEU A 326 -18.36 -9.31 12.59
N ASN A 327 -17.95 -10.54 12.92
CA ASN A 327 -18.17 -11.17 14.22
C ASN A 327 -17.18 -12.32 14.48
N GLU A 328 -17.24 -12.89 15.68
CA GLU A 328 -16.37 -14.00 16.12
C GLU A 328 -16.60 -15.29 15.34
N GLU A 329 -17.85 -15.61 14.99
CA GLU A 329 -18.19 -16.81 14.21
C GLU A 329 -17.51 -16.81 12.84
N GLU A 330 -17.50 -15.66 12.18
CA GLU A 330 -16.83 -15.48 10.90
C GLU A 330 -15.30 -15.57 11.04
N ALA A 331 -14.76 -15.06 12.14
CA ALA A 331 -13.34 -15.17 12.45
C ALA A 331 -12.91 -16.64 12.58
N ALA A 332 -13.66 -17.43 13.33
CA ALA A 332 -13.42 -18.87 13.51
C ALA A 332 -13.52 -19.66 12.19
N GLN A 333 -14.36 -19.22 11.25
CA GLN A 333 -14.55 -19.90 9.96
C GLN A 333 -13.44 -19.61 8.95
N HIS A 334 -12.87 -18.40 8.96
CA HIS A 334 -11.97 -17.94 7.89
C HIS A 334 -10.53 -17.63 8.34
N PHE A 335 -10.28 -17.51 9.64
CA PHE A 335 -9.02 -17.06 10.23
C PHE A 335 -8.60 -17.99 11.39
N GLU A 336 -8.11 -19.18 11.04
CA GLU A 336 -7.61 -20.16 12.01
C GLU A 336 -6.59 -19.56 12.98
N GLY A 337 -6.81 -19.81 14.28
CA GLY A 337 -5.98 -19.31 15.37
C GLY A 337 -6.29 -17.88 15.81
N PHE A 338 -7.24 -17.19 15.18
CA PHE A 338 -7.72 -15.90 15.66
C PHE A 338 -8.81 -16.08 16.72
N ASP A 339 -8.62 -15.42 17.86
CA ASP A 339 -9.56 -15.45 18.98
C ASP A 339 -9.92 -14.00 19.36
N LEU A 340 -11.19 -13.76 19.68
CA LEU A 340 -11.69 -12.47 20.19
C LEU A 340 -12.05 -12.54 21.68
N SER A 341 -11.96 -13.73 22.30
CA SER A 341 -12.37 -13.97 23.69
C SER A 341 -11.66 -13.09 24.73
N TYR A 342 -10.44 -12.61 24.42
CA TYR A 342 -9.68 -11.72 25.30
C TYR A 342 -10.21 -10.27 25.34
N LEU A 343 -11.23 -9.95 24.53
CA LEU A 343 -11.90 -8.65 24.53
C LEU A 343 -13.11 -8.57 25.45
N GLY A 344 -13.50 -9.70 26.04
CA GLY A 344 -14.67 -9.85 26.93
C GLY A 344 -14.42 -9.38 28.35
#